data_AF-A0A7J3DM62-F1
#
_entry.id   AF-A0A7J3DM62-F1
#
_cell.length_a   1.000
_cell.length_b   1.000
_cell.length_c   1.000
_cell.angle_alpha   90.00
_cell.angle_beta   90.00
_cell.angle_gamma   90.00
#
_symmetry.space_group_name_H-M   'P 1'
#
loop_
_entity.id
_entity.type
_entity.pdbx_description
1 polymer ?
#
loop_
_entity_poly.entity_id
_entity_poly.type
_entity_poly.pdbx_seq_one_letter_code
_entity_poly.pdbx_strand_id
1 'polypeptide(L)'
;MKKCRVLAVFPLALLILLALLPMAFAEENSTPADTTPEIKDQNPETGEPIVDTTTETEIAAMYNGIGAKVRLLQLEKSILGTILRGEKVIEFIKENYAEEDTNGLEAIIAELKLLKEEVAAVQPKANDENTVKQFVDLKNDARSLVKQFRETAKEILKDTNKSELAKKFKEIDWSNYNKLQEQIVSLIREYNAQRLEEFFSKLEAKRSELIEKVRNGEMKMNEVTQEIRKMMAGIAPLQRKKGFLGLNEMNARQRVFQHASVLAAKEKFLERRIERLNGRLERVREKAMELRIDANRLRNWIQERISNPKARPFRPGVVRGTIRSGMR
;
A
#
# COMPACT_ATOMS: atom_id res chain seq x y z
N MET A 1 -12.12 -54.47 -19.93
CA MET A 1 -12.00 -53.06 -20.36
C MET A 1 -11.93 -52.14 -19.14
N LYS A 2 -10.73 -51.71 -18.73
CA LYS A 2 -10.55 -50.79 -17.60
C LYS A 2 -10.93 -49.37 -18.05
N LYS A 3 -12.09 -48.88 -17.60
CA LYS A 3 -12.52 -47.49 -17.84
C LYS A 3 -11.54 -46.53 -17.16
N CYS A 4 -10.83 -45.76 -17.98
CA CYS A 4 -9.87 -44.74 -17.58
C CYS A 4 -10.54 -43.70 -16.66
N ARG A 5 -10.25 -43.73 -15.35
CA ARG A 5 -10.68 -42.71 -14.35
C ARG A 5 -9.81 -41.44 -14.39
N VAL A 6 -9.30 -41.04 -15.57
CA VAL A 6 -8.37 -39.89 -15.70
C VAL A 6 -9.11 -38.57 -16.01
N LEU A 7 -10.38 -38.63 -16.42
CA LEU A 7 -11.14 -37.44 -16.85
C LEU A 7 -11.68 -36.55 -15.70
N ALA A 8 -11.76 -37.05 -14.46
CA ALA A 8 -12.30 -36.28 -13.33
C ALA A 8 -11.24 -35.45 -12.55
N VAL A 9 -9.95 -35.76 -12.73
CA VAL A 9 -8.85 -35.07 -11.99
C VAL A 9 -8.49 -33.72 -12.63
N PHE A 10 -8.62 -33.61 -13.95
CA PHE A 10 -8.28 -32.41 -14.71
C PHE A 10 -9.12 -31.15 -14.41
N PRO A 11 -10.48 -31.20 -14.29
CA PRO A 11 -11.26 -30.01 -13.98
C PRO A 11 -11.02 -29.49 -12.55
N LEU A 12 -10.65 -30.37 -11.61
CA LEU A 12 -10.34 -29.99 -10.23
C LEU A 12 -8.96 -29.31 -10.13
N ALA A 13 -7.94 -29.86 -10.80
CA ALA A 13 -6.60 -29.29 -10.85
C ALA A 13 -6.58 -27.88 -11.48
N LEU A 14 -7.46 -27.62 -12.45
CA LEU A 14 -7.58 -26.31 -13.09
C LEU A 14 -8.27 -25.27 -12.19
N LEU A 15 -9.27 -25.66 -11.40
CA LEU A 15 -9.90 -24.77 -10.41
C LEU A 15 -8.95 -24.43 -9.28
N ILE A 16 -8.12 -25.39 -8.86
CA ILE A 16 -7.03 -25.13 -7.91
C ILE A 16 -6.03 -24.17 -8.54
N LEU A 17 -5.70 -24.30 -9.84
CA LEU A 17 -4.79 -23.36 -10.52
C LEU A 17 -5.37 -21.96 -10.74
N LEU A 18 -6.67 -21.84 -10.99
CA LEU A 18 -7.41 -20.57 -11.04
C LEU A 18 -7.48 -19.90 -9.65
N ALA A 19 -7.54 -20.69 -8.58
CA ALA A 19 -7.40 -20.21 -7.20
C ALA A 19 -5.94 -19.87 -6.83
N LEU A 20 -4.95 -20.38 -7.59
CA LEU A 20 -3.53 -20.08 -7.44
C LEU A 20 -3.05 -18.91 -8.32
N LEU A 21 -3.87 -18.42 -9.26
CA LEU A 21 -3.66 -17.10 -9.83
C LEU A 21 -3.91 -16.10 -8.69
N PRO A 22 -2.95 -15.23 -8.33
CA PRO A 22 -3.18 -14.22 -7.32
C PRO A 22 -4.12 -13.17 -7.91
N MET A 23 -5.42 -13.49 -7.90
CA MET A 23 -6.48 -12.53 -8.13
C MET A 23 -6.58 -11.66 -6.89
N ALA A 24 -6.59 -10.34 -7.11
CA ALA A 24 -6.77 -9.42 -6.01
C ALA A 24 -8.27 -9.43 -5.66
N PHE A 25 -8.58 -9.80 -4.42
CA PHE A 25 -9.93 -9.63 -3.89
C PHE A 25 -10.11 -8.16 -3.56
N ALA A 26 -11.15 -7.54 -4.14
CA ALA A 26 -11.67 -6.31 -3.58
C ALA A 26 -12.35 -6.69 -2.26
N GLU A 27 -11.86 -6.17 -1.13
CA GLU A 27 -12.68 -6.09 0.09
C GLU A 27 -13.84 -5.14 -0.23
N GLU A 28 -14.93 -5.69 -0.77
CA GLU A 28 -16.20 -4.99 -0.88
C GLU A 28 -16.84 -4.97 0.50
N ASN A 29 -16.96 -3.76 1.06
CA ASN A 29 -17.64 -3.41 2.30
C ASN A 29 -16.92 -3.79 3.60
N SER A 30 -15.95 -2.97 4.00
CA SER A 30 -15.77 -2.62 5.40
C SER A 30 -15.88 -1.10 5.56
N THR A 31 -16.92 -0.66 6.27
CA THR A 31 -16.84 0.58 7.05
C THR A 31 -15.49 0.57 7.79
N PRO A 32 -14.77 1.69 7.96
CA PRO A 32 -13.49 1.71 8.71
C PRO A 32 -13.64 1.37 10.20
N ALA A 33 -14.79 0.86 10.64
CA ALA A 33 -15.04 0.32 11.95
C ALA A 33 -14.68 -1.17 11.97
N ASP A 34 -13.68 -1.48 12.79
CA ASP A 34 -13.47 -2.78 13.42
C ASP A 34 -12.68 -3.85 12.65
N THR A 35 -11.63 -3.45 11.96
CA THR A 35 -10.52 -4.38 11.71
C THR A 35 -9.21 -3.65 11.92
N THR A 36 -8.84 -3.48 13.18
CA THR A 36 -7.41 -3.42 13.52
C THR A 36 -6.95 -4.86 13.39
N PRO A 37 -6.21 -5.27 12.33
CA PRO A 37 -5.62 -6.58 12.34
C PRO A 37 -4.78 -6.69 13.60
N GLU A 38 -5.08 -7.70 14.42
CA GLU A 38 -4.25 -8.15 15.51
C GLU A 38 -2.93 -8.59 14.88
N ILE A 39 -1.98 -7.65 14.82
CA ILE A 39 -0.61 -7.96 14.41
C ILE A 39 -0.09 -8.85 15.51
N LYS A 40 0.05 -10.15 15.24
CA LYS A 40 0.87 -11.03 16.09
C LYS A 40 2.27 -10.43 16.08
N ASP A 41 2.60 -9.71 17.13
CA ASP A 41 3.87 -9.04 17.33
C ASP A 41 4.98 -10.10 17.35
N GLN A 42 5.62 -10.29 16.19
CA GLN A 42 6.95 -10.87 16.17
C GLN A 42 7.91 -9.76 16.61
N ASN A 43 8.65 -10.05 17.68
CA ASN A 43 9.60 -9.15 18.31
C ASN A 43 10.63 -8.61 17.27
N PRO A 44 10.67 -7.30 16.97
CA PRO A 44 11.55 -6.73 15.94
C PRO A 44 12.96 -6.38 16.48
N GLU A 45 13.42 -7.00 17.57
CA GLU A 45 14.74 -6.71 18.15
C GLU A 45 15.92 -7.02 17.21
N THR A 46 15.72 -7.81 16.15
CA THR A 46 16.83 -8.25 15.27
C THR A 46 17.13 -7.34 14.08
N GLY A 47 16.36 -6.27 13.84
CA GLY A 47 16.60 -5.34 12.72
C GLY A 47 16.39 -5.92 11.30
N GLU A 48 16.09 -7.22 11.18
CA GLU A 48 15.81 -7.87 9.90
C GLU A 48 14.42 -7.50 9.34
N PRO A 49 14.24 -7.47 8.01
CA PRO A 49 12.94 -7.21 7.41
C PRO A 49 11.96 -8.36 7.67
N ILE A 50 10.77 -8.01 8.16
CA ILE A 50 9.69 -8.98 8.38
C ILE A 50 8.99 -9.24 7.04
N VAL A 51 9.34 -10.34 6.40
CA VAL A 51 8.61 -10.89 5.25
C VAL A 51 7.75 -12.04 5.73
N ASP A 52 6.52 -11.71 6.13
CA ASP A 52 5.51 -12.71 6.52
C ASP A 52 4.84 -13.32 5.28
N THR A 53 4.08 -14.41 5.48
CA THR A 53 3.30 -15.07 4.41
C THR A 53 2.38 -14.11 3.68
N THR A 54 1.80 -13.13 4.37
CA THR A 54 0.99 -12.08 3.76
C THR A 54 1.81 -11.25 2.78
N THR A 55 3.00 -10.81 3.17
CA THR A 55 3.93 -10.04 2.33
C THR A 55 4.40 -10.86 1.14
N GLU A 56 4.66 -12.16 1.31
CA GLU A 56 4.97 -13.04 0.18
C GLU A 56 3.83 -13.08 -0.84
N THR A 57 2.57 -13.20 -0.40
CA THR A 57 1.42 -13.18 -1.33
C THR A 57 1.21 -11.84 -2.01
N GLU A 58 1.56 -10.74 -1.34
CA GLU A 58 1.53 -9.40 -1.93
C GLU A 58 2.60 -9.27 -3.02
N ILE A 59 3.83 -9.74 -2.76
CA ILE A 59 4.94 -9.76 -3.73
C ILE A 59 4.56 -10.55 -4.98
N ALA A 60 3.85 -11.68 -4.83
CA ALA A 60 3.39 -12.44 -5.98
C ALA A 60 2.50 -11.58 -6.91
N ALA A 61 1.59 -10.78 -6.36
CA ALA A 61 0.74 -9.89 -7.16
C ALA A 61 1.55 -8.80 -7.89
N MET A 62 2.70 -8.39 -7.35
CA MET A 62 3.57 -7.36 -7.93
C MET A 62 4.34 -7.81 -9.19
N TYR A 63 4.27 -9.09 -9.56
CA TYR A 63 4.77 -9.56 -10.86
C TYR A 63 4.16 -8.76 -12.02
N ASN A 64 2.87 -8.41 -11.92
CA ASN A 64 2.21 -7.54 -12.89
C ASN A 64 2.29 -6.06 -12.44
N GLY A 65 2.50 -5.14 -13.37
CA GLY A 65 2.61 -3.71 -13.08
C GLY A 65 1.35 -3.09 -12.45
N ILE A 66 0.15 -3.50 -12.88
CA ILE A 66 -1.13 -3.09 -12.26
C ILE A 66 -1.22 -3.68 -10.85
N GLY A 67 -0.84 -4.95 -10.68
CA GLY A 67 -0.79 -5.60 -9.37
C GLY A 67 0.16 -4.89 -8.39
N ALA A 68 1.34 -4.46 -8.86
CA ALA A 68 2.28 -3.66 -8.07
C ALA A 68 1.69 -2.29 -7.69
N LYS A 69 1.02 -1.62 -8.63
CA LYS A 69 0.30 -0.36 -8.37
C LYS A 69 -0.79 -0.51 -7.32
N VAL A 70 -1.59 -1.58 -7.39
CA VAL A 70 -2.61 -1.90 -6.38
C VAL A 70 -1.99 -2.06 -5.00
N ARG A 71 -0.89 -2.82 -4.88
CA ARG A 71 -0.21 -3.02 -3.58
C ARG A 71 0.35 -1.73 -2.99
N LEU A 72 0.96 -0.87 -3.81
CA LEU A 72 1.44 0.44 -3.37
C LEU A 72 0.31 1.35 -2.91
N LEU A 73 -0.81 1.40 -3.63
CA LEU A 73 -1.99 2.18 -3.22
C LEU A 73 -2.63 1.65 -1.94
N GLN A 74 -2.66 0.32 -1.76
CA GLN A 74 -3.14 -0.29 -0.51
C GLN A 74 -2.26 0.11 0.68
N LEU A 75 -0.93 0.14 0.50
CA LEU A 75 0.00 0.62 1.51
C LEU A 75 -0.22 2.13 1.79
N GLU A 76 -0.34 2.96 0.76
CA GLU A 76 -0.61 4.39 0.91
C GLU A 76 -1.91 4.64 1.70
N LYS A 77 -2.99 3.94 1.33
CA LYS A 77 -4.29 3.99 2.00
C LYS A 77 -4.18 3.59 3.48
N SER A 78 -3.44 2.53 3.78
CA SER A 78 -3.21 2.06 5.15
C SER A 78 -2.46 3.09 6.01
N ILE A 79 -1.41 3.70 5.46
CA ILE A 79 -0.66 4.77 6.11
C ILE A 79 -1.57 5.98 6.36
N LEU A 80 -2.35 6.42 5.35
CA LEU A 80 -3.30 7.52 5.50
C LEU A 80 -4.32 7.27 6.62
N GLY A 81 -4.91 6.07 6.67
CA GLY A 81 -5.85 5.70 7.73
C GLY A 81 -5.23 5.78 9.13
N THR A 82 -3.94 5.43 9.25
CA THR A 82 -3.20 5.54 10.50
C THR A 82 -2.94 7.00 10.87
N ILE A 83 -2.52 7.84 9.91
CA ILE A 83 -2.31 9.28 10.14
C ILE A 83 -3.58 9.92 10.68
N LEU A 84 -4.72 9.72 10.01
CA LEU A 84 -6.00 10.33 10.39
C LEU A 84 -6.44 9.93 11.81
N ARG A 85 -6.29 8.65 12.16
CA ARG A 85 -6.62 8.17 13.51
C ARG A 85 -5.62 8.68 14.54
N GLY A 86 -4.33 8.71 14.21
CA GLY A 86 -3.27 9.20 15.09
C GLY A 86 -3.40 10.68 15.41
N GLU A 87 -3.78 11.51 14.43
CA GLU A 87 -4.11 12.92 14.65
C GLU A 87 -5.26 13.10 15.64
N LYS A 88 -6.32 12.28 15.53
CA LYS A 88 -7.42 12.28 16.51
C LYS A 88 -7.00 11.81 17.90
N VAL A 89 -6.05 10.89 17.99
CA VAL A 89 -5.47 10.49 19.28
C VAL A 89 -4.71 11.66 19.92
N ILE A 90 -3.87 12.37 19.15
CA ILE A 90 -3.13 13.54 19.65
C ILE A 90 -4.07 14.65 20.09
N GLU A 91 -5.10 14.95 19.29
CA GLU A 91 -6.15 15.93 19.63
C GLU A 91 -6.82 15.56 20.97
N PHE A 92 -7.23 14.30 21.12
CA PHE A 92 -7.82 13.80 22.36
C PHE A 92 -6.88 13.94 23.56
N ILE A 93 -5.59 13.64 23.39
CA ILE A 93 -4.60 13.78 24.48
C ILE A 93 -4.49 15.24 24.89
N LYS A 94 -4.34 16.17 23.93
CA LYS A 94 -4.23 17.61 24.22
C LYS A 94 -5.46 18.18 24.92
N GLU A 95 -6.65 17.67 24.60
CA GLU A 95 -7.91 18.10 25.21
C GLU A 95 -8.05 17.60 26.66
N ASN A 96 -7.63 16.38 26.95
CA ASN A 96 -7.92 15.70 28.23
C ASN A 96 -6.73 15.62 29.18
N TYR A 97 -5.51 15.84 28.68
CA TYR A 97 -4.25 15.72 29.41
C TYR A 97 -3.35 16.91 29.06
N ALA A 98 -3.74 18.12 29.48
CA ALA A 98 -3.08 19.36 29.11
C ALA A 98 -1.60 19.47 29.56
N GLU A 99 -1.18 18.65 30.54
CA GLU A 99 0.19 18.63 31.06
C GLU A 99 1.10 17.61 30.34
N GLU A 100 0.53 16.72 29.52
CA GLU A 100 1.29 15.67 28.84
C GLU A 100 1.90 16.17 27.52
N ASP A 101 3.16 15.81 27.27
CA ASP A 101 3.84 16.17 26.04
C ASP A 101 3.45 15.22 24.89
N THR A 102 2.98 15.81 23.79
CA THR A 102 2.60 15.07 22.57
C THR A 102 3.63 15.18 21.44
N ASN A 103 4.74 15.89 21.66
CA ASN A 103 5.78 16.12 20.64
C ASN A 103 6.29 14.83 20.00
N GLY A 104 6.49 13.76 20.79
CA GLY A 104 6.93 12.46 20.28
C GLY A 104 5.92 11.83 19.32
N LEU A 105 4.62 11.88 19.66
CA LEU A 105 3.55 11.39 18.81
C LEU A 105 3.42 12.20 17.52
N GLU A 106 3.53 13.53 17.62
CA GLU A 106 3.50 14.43 16.47
C GLU A 106 4.66 14.18 15.50
N ALA A 107 5.87 13.95 16.03
CA ALA A 107 7.04 13.60 15.23
C ALA A 107 6.82 12.30 14.44
N ILE A 108 6.26 11.27 15.08
CA ILE A 108 5.95 9.99 14.40
C ILE A 108 4.88 10.18 13.32
N ILE A 109 3.85 11.00 13.55
CA ILE A 109 2.85 11.33 12.52
C ILE A 109 3.48 12.10 11.35
N ALA A 110 4.40 13.02 11.62
CA ALA A 110 5.13 13.73 10.58
C ALA A 110 5.98 12.78 9.73
N GLU A 111 6.65 11.80 10.33
CA GLU A 111 7.38 10.76 9.59
C GLU A 111 6.44 9.86 8.76
N LEU A 112 5.27 9.48 9.29
CA LEU A 112 4.27 8.74 8.52
C LEU A 112 3.77 9.53 7.30
N LYS A 113 3.62 10.86 7.42
CA LYS A 113 3.24 11.72 6.28
C LYS A 113 4.32 11.71 5.19
N LEU A 114 5.59 11.84 5.55
CA LEU A 114 6.71 11.72 4.61
C LEU A 114 6.77 10.34 3.97
N LEU A 115 6.56 9.27 4.76
CA LEU A 115 6.51 7.90 4.26
C LEU A 115 5.37 7.71 3.25
N LYS A 116 4.20 8.30 3.48
CA LYS A 116 3.07 8.28 2.54
C LYS A 116 3.44 8.90 1.20
N GLU A 117 4.15 10.04 1.22
CA GLU A 117 4.63 10.71 0.01
C GLU A 117 5.66 9.86 -0.74
N GLU A 118 6.57 9.18 -0.02
CA GLU A 118 7.51 8.23 -0.62
C GLU A 118 6.79 7.08 -1.33
N VAL A 119 5.77 6.49 -0.69
CA VAL A 119 4.96 5.41 -1.31
C VAL A 119 4.28 5.91 -2.58
N ALA A 120 3.69 7.10 -2.56
CA ALA A 120 3.04 7.71 -3.72
C ALA A 120 4.00 8.04 -4.87
N ALA A 121 5.28 8.28 -4.56
CA ALA A 121 6.32 8.57 -5.54
C ALA A 121 6.89 7.32 -6.24
N VAL A 122 6.63 6.12 -5.72
CA VAL A 122 7.08 4.87 -6.34
C VAL A 122 6.35 4.68 -7.68
N GLN A 123 7.12 4.49 -8.75
CA GLN A 123 6.60 4.22 -10.08
C GLN A 123 6.66 2.70 -10.35
N PRO A 124 5.55 1.97 -10.17
CA PRO A 124 5.56 0.51 -10.32
C PRO A 124 5.81 0.10 -11.77
N LYS A 125 6.70 -0.87 -11.95
CA LYS A 125 6.97 -1.53 -13.23
C LYS A 125 6.70 -3.03 -13.12
N ALA A 126 6.27 -3.65 -14.22
CA ALA A 126 6.03 -5.08 -14.26
C ALA A 126 7.35 -5.85 -14.10
N ASN A 127 7.34 -6.94 -13.34
CA ASN A 127 8.50 -7.80 -13.05
C ASN A 127 9.72 -7.03 -12.48
N ASP A 128 9.50 -5.91 -11.80
CA ASP A 128 10.59 -5.09 -11.27
C ASP A 128 10.88 -5.43 -9.81
N GLU A 129 12.03 -6.07 -9.57
CA GLU A 129 12.52 -6.39 -8.23
C GLU A 129 12.74 -5.12 -7.40
N ASN A 130 13.11 -3.99 -8.01
CA ASN A 130 13.34 -2.75 -7.27
C ASN A 130 12.03 -2.18 -6.69
N THR A 131 10.95 -2.21 -7.48
CA THR A 131 9.60 -1.87 -6.99
C THR A 131 9.20 -2.75 -5.81
N VAL A 132 9.49 -4.05 -5.85
CA VAL A 132 9.22 -4.97 -4.72
C VAL A 132 10.08 -4.62 -3.49
N LYS A 133 11.37 -4.37 -3.67
CA LYS A 133 12.27 -3.95 -2.57
C LYS A 133 11.72 -2.70 -1.89
N GLN A 134 11.40 -1.66 -2.68
CA GLN A 134 10.82 -0.42 -2.16
C GLN A 134 9.51 -0.66 -1.41
N PHE A 135 8.61 -1.51 -1.94
CA PHE A 135 7.36 -1.85 -1.25
C PHE A 135 7.60 -2.50 0.12
N VAL A 136 8.45 -3.54 0.19
CA VAL A 136 8.77 -4.24 1.45
C VAL A 136 9.43 -3.29 2.44
N ASP A 137 10.35 -2.47 1.95
CA ASP A 137 11.08 -1.47 2.70
C ASP A 137 10.14 -0.44 3.35
N LEU A 138 9.27 0.17 2.55
CA LEU A 138 8.29 1.17 3.01
C LEU A 138 7.23 0.56 3.93
N LYS A 139 6.81 -0.68 3.67
CA LYS A 139 5.86 -1.42 4.52
C LYS A 139 6.44 -1.68 5.91
N ASN A 140 7.72 -2.07 6.00
CA ASN A 140 8.39 -2.28 7.29
C ASN A 140 8.58 -0.96 8.05
N ASP A 141 8.94 0.12 7.37
CA ASP A 141 9.02 1.45 7.99
C ASP A 141 7.65 1.88 8.54
N ALA A 142 6.56 1.67 7.79
CA ALA A 142 5.19 1.97 8.24
C ALA A 142 4.82 1.16 9.49
N ARG A 143 5.11 -0.14 9.50
CA ARG A 143 4.87 -1.02 10.66
C ARG A 143 5.64 -0.55 11.89
N SER A 144 6.92 -0.20 11.73
CA SER A 144 7.77 0.29 12.82
C SER A 144 7.19 1.59 13.42
N LEU A 145 6.80 2.55 12.58
CA LEU A 145 6.25 3.83 13.04
C LEU A 145 4.89 3.66 13.72
N VAL A 146 4.01 2.82 13.16
CA VAL A 146 2.72 2.49 13.79
C VAL A 146 2.92 1.85 15.15
N LYS A 147 3.91 0.96 15.28
CA LYS A 147 4.25 0.32 16.55
C LYS A 147 4.75 1.35 17.57
N GLN A 148 5.72 2.17 17.20
CA GLN A 148 6.24 3.25 18.05
C GLN A 148 5.12 4.20 18.50
N PHE A 149 4.26 4.63 17.58
CA PHE A 149 3.11 5.49 17.92
C PHE A 149 2.21 4.85 18.98
N ARG A 150 1.88 3.56 18.82
CA ARG A 150 1.03 2.84 19.77
C ARG A 150 1.69 2.70 21.13
N GLU A 151 3.00 2.41 21.17
CA GLU A 151 3.76 2.27 22.41
C GLU A 151 3.81 3.61 23.16
N THR A 152 4.22 4.69 22.50
CA THR A 152 4.22 6.04 23.08
C THR A 152 2.83 6.49 23.51
N ALA A 153 1.79 6.20 22.71
CA ALA A 153 0.42 6.61 23.07
C ALA A 153 -0.13 5.82 24.27
N LYS A 154 0.29 4.57 24.46
CA LYS A 154 -0.13 3.74 25.61
C LYS A 154 0.44 4.23 26.94
N GLU A 155 1.57 4.92 26.93
CA GLU A 155 2.15 5.51 28.14
C GLU A 155 1.26 6.63 28.70
N ILE A 156 0.51 7.31 27.82
CA ILE A 156 -0.34 8.44 28.17
C ILE A 156 -1.82 8.01 28.33
N LEU A 157 -2.31 7.15 27.44
CA LEU A 157 -3.72 6.78 27.37
C LEU A 157 -4.08 5.67 28.36
N LYS A 158 -5.19 5.87 29.08
CA LYS A 158 -5.80 4.84 29.93
C LYS A 158 -6.72 3.94 29.11
N ASP A 159 -6.93 2.70 29.57
CA ASP A 159 -7.83 1.74 28.90
C ASP A 159 -9.28 2.24 28.78
N THR A 160 -9.71 3.11 29.69
CA THR A 160 -11.04 3.76 29.68
C THR A 160 -11.26 4.66 28.47
N ASN A 161 -10.19 5.14 27.84
CA ASN A 161 -10.25 6.15 26.77
C ASN A 161 -10.71 5.55 25.42
N LYS A 162 -10.74 4.22 25.29
CA LYS A 162 -11.09 3.53 24.03
C LYS A 162 -12.48 3.92 23.49
N SER A 163 -13.47 4.04 24.38
CA SER A 163 -14.85 4.34 23.96
C SER A 163 -15.03 5.78 23.48
N GLU A 164 -14.28 6.72 24.05
CA GLU A 164 -14.30 8.14 23.68
C GLU A 164 -13.55 8.37 22.37
N LEU A 165 -12.37 7.76 22.23
CA LEU A 165 -11.62 7.77 20.97
C LEU A 165 -12.43 7.19 19.80
N ALA A 166 -13.18 6.11 20.05
CA ALA A 166 -14.07 5.54 19.04
C ALA A 166 -15.16 6.52 18.56
N LYS A 167 -15.63 7.44 19.43
CA LYS A 167 -16.54 8.52 19.02
C LYS A 167 -15.81 9.55 18.17
N LYS A 168 -14.63 10.01 18.61
CA LYS A 168 -13.80 10.97 17.85
C LYS A 168 -13.43 10.44 16.46
N PHE A 169 -13.21 9.14 16.29
CA PHE A 169 -12.92 8.55 14.98
C PHE A 169 -14.08 8.63 13.98
N LYS A 170 -15.31 8.82 14.43
CA LYS A 170 -16.48 9.03 13.55
C LYS A 170 -16.47 10.42 12.91
N GLU A 171 -15.75 11.37 13.51
CA GLU A 171 -15.62 12.76 13.03
C GLU A 171 -14.50 12.92 11.99
N ILE A 172 -13.74 11.86 11.71
CA ILE A 172 -12.68 11.88 10.70
C ILE A 172 -13.29 12.10 9.31
N ASP A 173 -12.73 13.04 8.55
CA ASP A 173 -13.01 13.14 7.13
C ASP A 173 -12.30 12.00 6.38
N TRP A 174 -13.10 11.06 5.87
CA TRP A 174 -12.63 9.90 5.10
C TRP A 174 -12.59 10.16 3.59
N SER A 175 -12.80 11.39 3.12
CA SER A 175 -12.89 11.74 1.69
C SER A 175 -11.69 11.24 0.87
N ASN A 176 -10.47 11.60 1.26
CA ASN A 176 -9.25 11.19 0.54
C ASN A 176 -8.96 9.69 0.66
N TYR A 177 -9.31 9.09 1.81
CA TYR A 177 -9.20 7.64 2.01
C TYR A 177 -10.15 6.87 1.09
N ASN A 178 -11.38 7.36 0.93
CA ASN A 178 -12.39 6.76 0.04
C ASN A 178 -11.98 6.92 -1.44
N LYS A 179 -11.40 8.06 -1.84
CA LYS A 179 -10.83 8.21 -3.19
C LYS A 179 -9.75 7.16 -3.50
N LEU A 180 -8.82 6.92 -2.57
CA LEU A 180 -7.83 5.85 -2.73
C LEU A 180 -8.51 4.47 -2.81
N GLN A 181 -9.54 4.22 -2.02
CA GLN A 181 -10.31 2.97 -2.09
C GLN A 181 -10.97 2.77 -3.46
N GLU A 182 -11.61 3.80 -4.01
CA GLU A 182 -12.23 3.75 -5.33
C GLU A 182 -11.20 3.45 -6.42
N GLN A 183 -10.04 4.11 -6.37
CA GLN A 183 -8.93 3.84 -7.28
C GLN A 183 -8.41 2.40 -7.16
N ILE A 184 -8.24 1.89 -5.95
CA ILE A 184 -7.84 0.50 -5.70
C ILE A 184 -8.86 -0.47 -6.29
N VAL A 185 -10.16 -0.26 -6.05
CA VAL A 185 -11.22 -1.13 -6.57
C VAL A 185 -11.23 -1.13 -8.10
N SER A 186 -11.11 0.04 -8.73
CA SER A 186 -11.02 0.17 -10.18
C SER A 186 -9.82 -0.59 -10.75
N LEU A 187 -8.63 -0.42 -10.17
CA LEU A 187 -7.42 -1.12 -10.61
C LEU A 187 -7.47 -2.63 -10.36
N ILE A 188 -8.14 -3.07 -9.29
CA ILE A 188 -8.37 -4.51 -9.05
C ILE A 188 -9.23 -5.10 -10.16
N ARG A 189 -10.29 -4.41 -10.57
CA ARG A 189 -11.15 -4.85 -11.68
C ARG A 189 -10.36 -4.92 -12.99
N GLU A 190 -9.55 -3.90 -13.27
CA GLU A 190 -8.67 -3.88 -14.44
C GLU A 190 -7.64 -5.01 -14.42
N TYR A 191 -6.96 -5.22 -13.29
CA TYR A 191 -6.00 -6.30 -13.09
C TYR A 191 -6.65 -7.67 -13.29
N ASN A 192 -7.83 -7.90 -12.69
CA ASN A 192 -8.55 -9.16 -12.84
C ASN A 192 -9.00 -9.39 -14.30
N ALA A 193 -9.48 -8.36 -14.99
CA ALA A 193 -9.82 -8.43 -16.41
C ALA A 193 -8.59 -8.78 -17.27
N GLN A 194 -7.43 -8.15 -17.02
CA GLN A 194 -6.18 -8.46 -17.72
C GLN A 194 -5.74 -9.91 -17.49
N ARG A 195 -5.86 -10.42 -16.25
CA ARG A 195 -5.53 -11.82 -15.94
C ARG A 195 -6.44 -12.80 -16.67
N LEU A 196 -7.73 -12.48 -16.81
CA LEU A 196 -8.67 -13.28 -17.59
C LEU A 196 -8.33 -13.25 -19.08
N GLU A 197 -7.95 -12.08 -19.60
CA GLU A 197 -7.50 -11.94 -20.99
C GLU A 197 -6.25 -12.78 -21.28
N GLU A 198 -5.24 -12.71 -20.40
CA GLU A 198 -4.05 -13.56 -20.46
C GLU A 198 -4.44 -15.05 -20.45
N PHE A 199 -5.34 -15.44 -19.54
CA PHE A 199 -5.83 -16.82 -19.43
C PHE A 199 -6.52 -17.30 -20.72
N PHE A 200 -7.45 -16.51 -21.27
CA PHE A 200 -8.18 -16.88 -22.47
C PHE A 200 -7.32 -16.87 -23.73
N SER A 201 -6.32 -15.99 -23.80
CA SER A 201 -5.35 -15.98 -24.90
C SER A 201 -4.59 -17.30 -24.99
N LYS A 202 -4.20 -17.90 -23.85
CA LYS A 202 -3.51 -19.20 -23.78
C LYS A 202 -4.41 -20.37 -24.16
N LEU A 203 -5.72 -20.20 -24.04
CA LEU A 203 -6.72 -21.18 -24.45
C LEU A 203 -7.18 -20.99 -25.91
N GLU A 204 -6.64 -19.99 -26.62
CA GLU A 204 -7.06 -19.62 -27.98
C GLU A 204 -8.58 -19.35 -28.06
N ALA A 205 -9.18 -18.89 -26.95
CA ALA A 205 -10.60 -18.63 -26.83
C ALA A 205 -10.85 -17.11 -26.83
N LYS A 206 -11.75 -16.62 -27.71
CA LYS A 206 -12.18 -15.23 -27.71
C LYS A 206 -13.41 -15.05 -26.83
N ARG A 207 -13.29 -14.26 -25.76
CA ARG A 207 -14.36 -14.02 -24.77
C ARG A 207 -14.34 -12.58 -24.24
N SER A 208 -14.44 -11.62 -25.15
CA SER A 208 -14.45 -10.18 -24.82
C SER A 208 -15.57 -9.81 -23.84
N GLU A 209 -16.77 -10.38 -23.99
CA GLU A 209 -17.93 -10.03 -23.14
C GLU A 209 -17.72 -10.32 -21.64
N LEU A 210 -17.11 -11.47 -21.29
CA LEU A 210 -16.83 -11.78 -19.89
C LEU A 210 -15.77 -10.84 -19.32
N ILE A 211 -14.73 -10.55 -20.11
CA ILE A 211 -13.63 -9.67 -19.71
C ILE A 211 -14.17 -8.25 -19.44
N GLU A 212 -15.04 -7.73 -20.30
CA GLU A 212 -15.67 -6.41 -20.08
C GLU A 212 -16.57 -6.40 -18.85
N LYS A 213 -17.39 -7.45 -18.63
CA LYS A 213 -18.21 -7.55 -17.42
C LYS A 213 -17.38 -7.51 -16.14
N VAL A 214 -16.21 -8.15 -16.14
CA VAL A 214 -15.28 -8.10 -15.00
C VAL A 214 -14.64 -6.73 -14.86
N ARG A 215 -14.21 -6.12 -15.96
CA ARG A 215 -13.61 -4.79 -15.98
C ARG A 215 -14.58 -3.72 -15.44
N ASN A 216 -15.86 -3.81 -15.81
CA ASN A 216 -16.91 -2.90 -15.35
C ASN A 216 -17.36 -3.19 -13.90
N GLY A 217 -17.02 -4.35 -13.34
CA GLY A 217 -17.49 -4.79 -12.03
C GLY A 217 -18.94 -5.28 -12.03
N GLU A 218 -19.47 -5.68 -13.18
CA GLU A 218 -20.82 -6.25 -13.34
C GLU A 218 -20.90 -7.72 -12.88
N MET A 219 -19.75 -8.36 -12.62
CA MET A 219 -19.67 -9.76 -12.23
C MET A 219 -18.78 -9.96 -11.00
N LYS A 220 -19.27 -10.71 -10.03
CA LYS A 220 -18.50 -11.10 -8.83
C LYS A 220 -17.55 -12.24 -9.15
N MET A 221 -16.45 -12.35 -8.39
CA MET A 221 -15.42 -13.36 -8.64
C MET A 221 -15.93 -14.81 -8.61
N ASN A 222 -16.94 -15.09 -7.79
CA ASN A 222 -17.57 -16.41 -7.72
C ASN A 222 -18.32 -16.74 -9.03
N GLU A 223 -18.99 -15.76 -9.62
CA GLU A 223 -19.70 -15.88 -10.90
C GLU A 223 -18.70 -16.05 -12.05
N VAL A 224 -17.62 -15.26 -12.04
CA VAL A 224 -16.49 -15.41 -12.99
C VAL A 224 -15.96 -16.83 -12.96
N THR A 225 -15.73 -17.39 -11.77
CA THR A 225 -15.20 -18.75 -11.59
C THR A 225 -16.18 -19.80 -12.14
N GLN A 226 -17.48 -19.63 -11.91
CA GLN A 226 -18.50 -20.53 -12.44
C GLN A 226 -18.57 -20.48 -13.97
N GLU A 227 -18.51 -19.29 -14.56
CA GLU A 227 -18.50 -19.11 -16.02
C GLU A 227 -17.26 -19.71 -16.66
N ILE A 228 -16.07 -19.49 -16.06
CA ILE A 228 -14.84 -20.19 -16.48
C ILE A 228 -15.04 -21.70 -16.43
N ARG A 229 -15.61 -22.24 -15.35
CA ARG A 229 -15.83 -23.68 -15.22
C ARG A 229 -16.74 -24.24 -16.32
N LYS A 230 -17.85 -23.57 -16.62
CA LYS A 230 -18.77 -23.94 -17.71
C LYS A 230 -18.05 -23.91 -19.06
N MET A 231 -17.30 -22.85 -19.33
CA MET A 231 -16.55 -22.72 -20.59
C MET A 231 -15.48 -23.79 -20.74
N MET A 232 -14.75 -24.09 -19.67
CA MET A 232 -13.71 -25.12 -19.68
C MET A 232 -14.27 -26.49 -20.03
N ALA A 233 -15.52 -26.80 -19.68
CA ALA A 233 -16.16 -28.06 -20.05
C ALA A 233 -16.30 -28.22 -21.58
N GLY A 234 -16.51 -27.13 -22.32
CA GLY A 234 -16.69 -27.11 -23.78
C GLY A 234 -15.39 -27.07 -24.59
N ILE A 235 -14.23 -26.84 -23.96
CA ILE A 235 -12.94 -26.78 -24.67
C ILE A 235 -12.40 -28.19 -24.92
N ALA A 236 -11.87 -28.46 -26.12
CA ALA A 236 -11.28 -29.73 -26.50
C ALA A 236 -10.15 -30.15 -25.52
N PRO A 237 -10.03 -31.45 -25.15
CA PRO A 237 -9.04 -31.89 -24.17
C PRO A 237 -7.59 -31.51 -24.48
N LEU A 238 -7.19 -31.52 -25.75
CA LEU A 238 -5.84 -31.14 -26.18
C LEU A 238 -5.58 -29.63 -26.03
N GLN A 239 -6.54 -28.79 -26.41
CA GLN A 239 -6.46 -27.34 -26.22
C GLN A 239 -6.42 -26.97 -24.74
N ARG A 240 -7.27 -27.64 -23.94
CA ARG A 240 -7.27 -27.51 -22.47
C ARG A 240 -5.91 -27.86 -21.86
N LYS A 241 -5.27 -28.93 -22.33
CA LYS A 241 -3.93 -29.34 -21.88
C LYS A 241 -2.85 -28.33 -22.28
N LYS A 242 -2.90 -27.79 -23.51
CA LYS A 242 -1.97 -26.76 -23.99
C LYS A 242 -2.09 -25.47 -23.17
N GLY A 243 -3.31 -24.99 -22.94
CA GLY A 243 -3.54 -23.82 -22.08
C GLY A 243 -3.06 -24.04 -20.65
N PHE A 244 -3.28 -25.24 -20.10
CA PHE A 244 -2.79 -25.60 -18.75
C PHE A 244 -1.26 -25.55 -18.64
N LEU A 245 -0.54 -26.05 -19.65
CA LEU A 245 0.92 -25.96 -19.67
C LEU A 245 1.39 -24.50 -19.68
N GLY A 246 0.74 -23.64 -20.48
CA GLY A 246 1.05 -22.21 -20.51
C GLY A 246 0.80 -21.49 -19.19
N LEU A 247 -0.28 -21.85 -18.47
CA LEU A 247 -0.57 -21.31 -17.14
C LEU A 247 0.42 -21.79 -16.08
N ASN A 248 0.80 -23.06 -16.13
CA ASN A 248 1.82 -23.60 -15.23
C ASN A 248 3.16 -22.91 -15.43
N GLU A 249 3.55 -22.67 -16.68
CA GLU A 249 4.78 -21.94 -17.01
C GLU A 249 4.73 -20.51 -16.46
N MET A 250 3.61 -19.81 -16.65
CA MET A 250 3.42 -18.45 -16.10
C MET A 250 3.49 -18.44 -14.57
N ASN A 251 2.80 -19.37 -13.91
CA ASN A 251 2.82 -19.50 -12.45
C ASN A 251 4.20 -19.92 -11.93
N ALA A 252 4.99 -20.68 -12.69
CA ALA A 252 6.36 -21.01 -12.35
C ALA A 252 7.26 -19.77 -12.42
N ARG A 253 7.17 -18.98 -13.50
CA ARG A 253 7.90 -17.71 -13.64
C ARG A 253 7.58 -16.74 -12.51
N GLN A 254 6.29 -16.61 -12.17
CA GLN A 254 5.83 -15.78 -11.08
C GLN A 254 6.38 -16.22 -9.72
N ARG A 255 6.42 -17.53 -9.45
CA ARG A 255 7.02 -18.08 -8.22
C ARG A 255 8.52 -17.86 -8.15
N VAL A 256 9.23 -18.02 -9.26
CA VAL A 256 10.68 -17.72 -9.34
C VAL A 256 10.92 -16.25 -9.04
N PHE A 257 10.16 -15.35 -9.66
CA PHE A 257 10.22 -13.91 -9.40
C PHE A 257 9.93 -13.58 -7.94
N GLN A 258 8.86 -14.14 -7.38
CA GLN A 258 8.47 -13.92 -5.98
C GLN A 258 9.60 -14.33 -5.04
N HIS A 259 10.16 -15.52 -5.23
CA HIS A 259 11.26 -16.01 -4.40
C HIS A 259 12.53 -15.15 -4.54
N ALA A 260 12.92 -14.80 -5.77
CA ALA A 260 14.06 -13.91 -6.03
C ALA A 260 13.86 -12.54 -5.37
N SER A 261 12.67 -11.96 -5.52
CA SER A 261 12.33 -10.65 -4.94
C SER A 261 12.31 -10.67 -3.42
N VAL A 262 11.84 -11.76 -2.79
CA VAL A 262 11.88 -11.93 -1.33
C VAL A 262 13.32 -11.95 -0.84
N LEU A 263 14.20 -12.74 -1.49
CA LEU A 263 15.62 -12.78 -1.12
C LEU A 263 16.28 -11.42 -1.32
N ALA A 264 16.01 -10.76 -2.45
CA ALA A 264 16.60 -9.48 -2.78
C ALA A 264 16.06 -8.34 -1.88
N ALA A 265 14.84 -8.44 -1.38
CA ALA A 265 14.28 -7.53 -0.38
C ALA A 265 14.96 -7.70 0.99
N LYS A 266 15.32 -8.93 1.37
CA LYS A 266 16.07 -9.20 2.60
C LYS A 266 17.51 -8.71 2.53
N GLU A 267 18.16 -8.92 1.39
CA GLU A 267 19.54 -8.51 1.17
C GLU A 267 19.70 -6.98 1.32
N LYS A 268 20.70 -6.50 2.06
CA LYS A 268 21.02 -5.06 2.26
C LYS A 268 19.84 -4.20 2.74
N PHE A 269 18.85 -4.80 3.40
CA PHE A 269 17.70 -4.08 3.93
C PHE A 269 18.11 -2.94 4.88
N LEU A 270 19.03 -3.23 5.81
CA LEU A 270 19.51 -2.26 6.79
C LEU A 270 20.23 -1.08 6.11
N GLU A 271 21.09 -1.35 5.13
CA GLU A 271 21.79 -0.30 4.37
C GLU A 271 20.80 0.64 3.67
N ARG A 272 19.82 0.07 2.94
CA ARG A 272 18.79 0.87 2.27
C ARG A 272 17.90 1.62 3.25
N ARG A 273 17.59 1.02 4.41
CA ARG A 273 16.82 1.67 5.46
C ARG A 273 17.57 2.87 6.03
N ILE A 274 18.86 2.73 6.33
CA ILE A 274 19.71 3.84 6.79
C ILE A 274 19.74 4.95 5.74
N GLU A 275 19.93 4.62 4.47
CA GLU A 275 19.94 5.59 3.38
C GLU A 275 18.63 6.38 3.30
N ARG A 276 17.47 5.70 3.39
CA ARG A 276 16.16 6.36 3.43
C ARG A 276 15.98 7.25 4.65
N LEU A 277 16.38 6.77 5.83
CA LEU A 277 16.27 7.55 7.07
C LEU A 277 17.13 8.82 7.00
N ASN A 278 18.35 8.73 6.44
CA ASN A 278 19.20 9.88 6.19
C ASN A 278 18.54 10.85 5.18
N GLY A 279 17.93 10.32 4.11
CA GLY A 279 17.17 11.13 3.16
C GLY A 279 15.98 11.85 3.80
N ARG A 280 15.24 11.19 4.70
CA ARG A 280 14.15 11.82 5.49
C ARG A 280 14.70 12.91 6.40
N LEU A 281 15.81 12.65 7.09
CA LEU A 281 16.46 13.61 7.97
C LEU A 281 16.88 14.88 7.22
N GLU A 282 17.43 14.74 6.01
CA GLU A 282 17.79 15.92 5.20
C GLU A 282 16.57 16.73 4.77
N ARG A 283 15.47 16.10 4.33
CA ARG A 283 14.24 16.83 4.01
C ARG A 283 13.67 17.58 5.22
N VAL A 284 13.78 17.00 6.41
CA VAL A 284 13.40 17.69 7.66
C VAL A 284 14.31 18.88 7.94
N ARG A 285 15.63 18.73 7.74
CA ARG A 285 16.62 19.81 7.91
C ARG A 285 16.39 20.96 6.93
N GLU A 286 16.13 20.65 5.66
CA GLU A 286 15.79 21.64 4.63
C GLU A 286 14.55 22.44 5.02
N LYS A 287 13.47 21.76 5.38
CA LYS A 287 12.23 22.42 5.83
C LYS A 287 12.43 23.25 7.09
N ALA A 288 13.23 22.78 8.04
CA ALA A 288 13.57 23.54 9.24
C ALA A 288 14.39 24.80 8.91
N MET A 289 15.29 24.71 7.94
CA MET A 289 16.06 25.87 7.46
C MET A 289 15.15 26.90 6.77
N GLU A 290 14.22 26.46 5.93
CA GLU A 290 13.22 27.34 5.28
C GLU A 290 12.39 28.09 6.33
N LEU A 291 11.85 27.38 7.32
CA LEU A 291 11.10 27.99 8.42
C LEU A 291 11.94 28.98 9.23
N ARG A 292 13.22 28.69 9.46
CA ARG A 292 14.14 29.61 10.15
C ARG A 292 14.37 30.89 9.34
N ILE A 293 14.52 30.77 8.02
CA ILE A 293 14.66 31.92 7.12
C ILE A 293 13.38 32.77 7.17
N ASP A 294 12.21 32.16 7.07
CA ASP A 294 10.93 32.86 7.10
C ASP A 294 10.66 33.51 8.47
N ALA A 295 11.03 32.86 9.58
CA ALA A 295 10.95 33.45 10.91
C ALA A 295 11.85 34.68 11.06
N ASN A 296 13.08 34.64 10.52
CA ASN A 296 13.97 35.78 10.52
C ASN A 296 13.44 36.94 9.65
N ARG A 297 12.86 36.62 8.48
CA ARG A 297 12.19 37.63 7.63
C ARG A 297 11.03 38.28 8.36
N LEU A 298 10.20 37.49 9.04
CA LEU A 298 9.09 38.01 9.83
C LEU A 298 9.58 38.91 10.96
N ARG A 299 10.64 38.49 11.68
CA ARG A 299 11.24 39.30 12.76
C ARG A 299 11.74 40.65 12.24
N ASN A 300 12.48 40.65 11.13
CA ASN A 300 12.97 41.87 10.50
C ASN A 300 11.82 42.77 10.04
N TRP A 301 10.78 42.19 9.45
CA TRP A 301 9.58 42.93 9.04
C TRP A 301 8.86 43.56 10.24
N ILE A 302 8.73 42.83 11.36
CA ILE A 302 8.15 43.38 12.60
C ILE A 302 8.98 44.57 13.09
N GLN A 303 10.31 44.45 13.12
CA GLN A 303 11.21 45.55 13.51
C GLN A 303 11.05 46.76 12.58
N GLU A 304 11.02 46.55 11.28
CA GLU A 304 10.80 47.62 10.28
C GLU A 304 9.45 48.30 10.48
N ARG A 305 8.39 47.55 10.80
CA ARG A 305 7.05 48.11 11.03
C ARG A 305 6.96 48.92 12.33
N ILE A 306 7.68 48.51 13.36
CA ILE A 306 7.81 49.27 14.61
C ILE A 306 8.52 50.60 14.33
N SER A 307 9.57 50.60 13.51
CA SER A 307 10.32 51.81 13.14
C SER A 307 9.62 52.68 12.09
N ASN A 308 8.80 52.10 11.21
CA ASN A 308 8.07 52.80 10.16
C ASN A 308 6.66 52.19 9.97
N PRO A 309 5.62 52.79 10.58
CA PRO A 309 4.25 52.25 10.53
C PRO A 309 3.64 52.17 9.12
N LYS A 310 4.21 52.88 8.14
CA LYS A 310 3.76 52.88 6.74
C LYS A 310 4.41 51.78 5.87
N ALA A 311 5.21 50.90 6.45
CA ALA A 311 5.86 49.80 5.72
C ALA A 311 4.83 48.83 5.07
N ARG A 312 5.23 48.22 3.95
CA ARG A 312 4.37 47.29 3.17
C ARG A 312 4.00 46.04 3.99
N PRO A 313 2.86 45.39 3.71
CA PRO A 313 2.48 44.16 4.39
C PRO A 313 3.48 43.03 4.16
N PHE A 314 3.72 42.22 5.19
CA PHE A 314 4.58 41.04 5.11
C PHE A 314 4.07 40.11 4.01
N ARG A 315 4.97 39.69 3.12
CA ARG A 315 4.71 38.60 2.19
C ARG A 315 5.73 37.51 2.49
N PRO A 316 5.31 36.33 2.97
CA PRO A 316 6.22 35.21 3.06
C PRO A 316 6.81 34.96 1.66
N GLY A 317 8.14 34.83 1.59
CA GLY A 317 8.81 34.60 0.33
C GLY A 317 8.59 33.16 -0.08
N VAL A 318 7.84 32.93 -1.16
CA VAL A 318 7.84 31.61 -1.83
C VAL A 318 9.24 31.40 -2.37
N VAL A 319 10.07 30.67 -1.63
CA VAL A 319 11.33 30.15 -2.16
C VAL A 319 10.91 29.14 -3.22
N ARG A 320 10.92 29.56 -4.50
CA ARG A 320 10.82 28.61 -5.59
C ARG A 320 12.04 27.72 -5.49
N GLY A 321 11.87 26.53 -4.90
CA GLY A 321 12.87 25.49 -4.93
C GLY A 321 13.18 25.18 -6.39
N THR A 322 14.28 25.72 -6.89
CA THR A 322 14.95 25.16 -8.07
C THR A 322 15.44 23.78 -7.66
N ILE A 323 14.57 22.78 -7.77
CA ILE A 323 14.97 21.38 -7.81
C ILE A 323 15.75 21.25 -9.13
N ARG A 324 17.08 21.47 -9.07
CA ARG A 324 17.98 20.96 -10.08
C ARG A 324 17.93 19.44 -9.96
N SER A 325 17.04 18.83 -10.72
CA SER A 325 17.11 17.43 -11.09
C SER A 325 18.47 17.21 -11.75
N GLY A 326 19.40 16.70 -10.96
CA GLY A 326 20.77 16.42 -11.34
C GLY A 326 21.17 15.10 -10.72
N MET A 327 20.51 14.02 -11.12
CA MET A 327 21.06 12.67 -10.98
C MET A 327 20.87 11.95 -12.32
N ARG A 328 22.02 11.70 -12.95
CA ARG A 328 22.20 10.77 -14.06
C ARG A 328 22.24 9.34 -13.53
#